data_AF-A0A7Z8S2X9-F1
#
_entry.id   AF-A0A7Z8S2X9-F1
#
_cell.length_a   1.000
_cell.length_b   1.000
_cell.length_c   1.000
_cell.angle_alpha   90.00
_cell.angle_beta   90.00
_cell.angle_gamma   90.00
#
_symmetry.space_group_name_H-M   'P 1'
#
loop_
_entity.id
_entity.type
_entity.pdbx_description
1 polymer ?
#
loop_
_entity_poly.entity_id
_entity_poly.type
_entity_poly.pdbx_seq_one_letter_code
_entity_poly.pdbx_strand_id
1 'polypeptide(L)'
;MSEIIYKPIMESEVKVSETYSICIDKCMKFEDGIEKGEQVVMRYKKNGIRVPRQPAFNELNITEAIINAYKNGVFSREALELLKNGINEIE
;
A
#
# COMPACT_ATOMS: atom_id res chain seq x y z
N MET A 1 25.37 -6.58 -1.99
CA MET A 1 23.96 -6.23 -1.69
C MET A 1 23.32 -5.85 -2.99
N SER A 2 22.22 -6.51 -3.37
CA SER A 2 21.46 -6.12 -4.56
C SER A 2 20.74 -4.80 -4.29
N GLU A 3 20.68 -3.94 -5.31
CA GLU A 3 19.94 -2.69 -5.24
C GLU A 3 18.48 -2.96 -5.59
N ILE A 4 17.57 -2.69 -4.65
CA ILE A 4 16.13 -2.88 -4.86
C ILE A 4 15.44 -1.52 -4.92
N ILE A 5 14.75 -1.26 -6.03
CA ILE A 5 14.02 0.00 -6.26
C ILE A 5 12.56 -0.32 -6.56
N TYR A 6 11.65 0.47 -5.97
CA TYR A 6 10.22 0.42 -6.26
C TYR A 6 9.79 1.72 -6.95
N LYS A 7 9.37 1.63 -8.20
CA LYS A 7 8.84 2.78 -8.95
C LYS A 7 7.31 2.77 -8.90
N PRO A 8 6.65 3.80 -8.35
CA PRO A 8 5.19 3.85 -8.30
C PRO A 8 4.58 3.85 -9.70
N ILE A 9 3.59 2.99 -9.91
CA ILE A 9 2.71 2.95 -11.08
C ILE A 9 1.39 3.64 -10.72
N MET A 10 0.93 3.40 -9.49
CA MET A 10 -0.31 3.95 -8.95
C MET A 10 -0.14 4.18 -7.46
N GLU A 11 -0.58 5.34 -6.99
CA GLU A 11 -0.49 5.72 -5.59
C GLU A 11 -1.88 5.85 -4.97
N SER A 12 -2.01 5.43 -3.71
CA SER A 12 -3.23 5.63 -2.93
C SER A 12 -2.86 6.12 -1.55
N GLU A 13 -3.24 7.34 -1.23
CA GLU A 13 -2.95 8.00 0.03
C GLU A 13 -4.23 8.22 0.83
N VAL A 14 -4.19 7.87 2.11
CA VAL A 14 -5.22 8.22 3.09
C VAL A 14 -4.58 9.06 4.18
N LYS A 15 -5.09 10.28 4.36
CA LYS A 15 -4.71 11.17 5.44
C LYS A 15 -5.41 10.72 6.72
N VAL A 16 -4.64 10.25 7.70
CA VAL A 16 -5.16 9.68 8.95
C VAL A 16 -5.03 10.64 10.14
N SER A 17 -4.28 11.74 9.97
CA SER A 17 -4.28 12.90 10.87
C SER A 17 -3.77 14.13 10.13
N GLU A 18 -3.71 15.29 10.80
CA GLU A 18 -3.09 16.49 10.22
C GLU A 18 -1.62 16.27 9.81
N THR A 19 -0.93 15.40 10.54
CA THR A 19 0.51 15.14 10.39
C THR A 19 0.80 13.90 9.54
N TYR A 20 -0.07 12.87 9.54
CA TYR A 20 0.27 11.56 9.00
C TYR A 20 -0.68 11.09 7.90
N SER A 21 -0.10 10.40 6.91
CA SER A 21 -0.83 9.65 5.88
C SER A 21 -0.29 8.23 5.76
N ILE A 22 -1.19 7.28 5.47
CA ILE A 22 -0.86 5.92 5.05
C ILE A 22 -0.94 5.89 3.52
N CYS A 23 0.10 5.36 2.88
CA CYS A 23 0.13 5.16 1.43
C CYS A 23 0.20 3.67 1.13
N ILE A 24 -0.66 3.18 0.24
CA ILE A 24 -0.59 1.80 -0.28
C ILE A 24 -0.52 1.92 -1.79
N ASP A 25 0.64 1.58 -2.35
CA ASP A 25 0.97 1.94 -3.72
C ASP A 25 1.33 0.69 -4.52
N LYS A 26 0.88 0.63 -5.78
CA LYS A 26 1.32 -0.38 -6.74
C LYS A 26 2.59 0.14 -7.39
N CYS A 27 3.66 -0.64 -7.30
CA CYS A 27 4.98 -0.30 -7.80
C CYS A 27 5.50 -1.38 -8.74
N MET A 28 6.32 -0.97 -9.71
CA MET A 28 7.19 -1.89 -10.44
C MET A 28 8.46 -2.11 -9.63
N LYS A 29 8.79 -3.37 -9.33
CA LYS A 29 10.02 -3.73 -8.63
C LYS A 29 11.17 -3.86 -9.63
N PHE A 30 12.30 -3.27 -9.29
CA PHE A 30 13.57 -3.44 -9.97
C PHE A 30 14.58 -4.05 -9.00
N GLU A 31 15.28 -5.08 -9.45
CA GLU A 31 16.42 -5.67 -8.74
C GLU A 31 17.65 -5.59 -9.64
N ASP A 32 18.68 -4.87 -9.19
CA ASP A 32 19.91 -4.63 -9.96
C ASP A 32 19.62 -4.10 -11.38
N GLY A 33 18.62 -3.23 -11.49
CA GLY A 33 18.16 -2.62 -12.74
C GLY A 33 17.19 -3.46 -13.58
N ILE A 34 16.92 -4.72 -13.20
CA ILE A 34 16.03 -5.63 -13.94
C ILE A 34 14.62 -5.56 -13.37
N GLU A 35 13.63 -5.40 -14.26
CA GLU A 35 12.21 -5.44 -13.90
C GLU A 35 11.80 -6.84 -13.40
N LYS A 36 11.18 -6.89 -12.22
CA LYS A 36 10.74 -8.13 -11.55
C LYS A 36 9.22 -8.21 -11.37
N GLY A 37 8.48 -7.31 -11.99
CA GLY A 37 7.02 -7.27 -11.94
C GLY A 37 6.45 -6.36 -10.86
N GLU A 38 5.12 -6.30 -10.84
CA GLU A 38 4.36 -5.44 -9.95
C GLU A 38 4.38 -5.95 -8.51
N GLN A 39 4.42 -5.02 -7.57
CA GLN A 39 4.38 -5.24 -6.13
C GLN A 39 3.51 -4.17 -5.47
N VAL A 40 2.81 -4.51 -4.39
CA VAL A 40 2.13 -3.52 -3.55
C VAL A 40 3.00 -3.22 -2.34
N VAL A 41 3.23 -1.94 -2.08
CA VAL A 41 4.04 -1.47 -0.95
C VAL A 41 3.19 -0.58 -0.04
N MET A 42 3.32 -0.79 1.27
CA MET A 42 2.75 0.09 2.28
C MET A 42 3.83 1.04 2.79
N ARG A 43 3.55 2.34 2.76
CA ARG A 43 4.46 3.44 3.09
C ARG A 43 3.75 4.47 3.95
N TYR A 44 4.52 5.38 4.53
CA TYR A 44 4.01 6.40 5.44
C TYR A 44 4.56 7.76 5.09
N LYS A 45 3.71 8.78 5.16
CA LYS A 45 4.11 10.18 5.08
C LYS A 45 3.92 10.86 6.42
N LYS A 46 4.91 11.67 6.81
CA LYS A 46 4.81 12.64 7.90
C LYS A 46 4.97 14.03 7.29
N ASN A 47 3.96 14.89 7.44
CA ASN A 47 3.90 16.22 6.82
C ASN A 47 4.16 16.17 5.30
N GLY A 48 3.56 15.19 4.61
CA GLY A 48 3.73 14.98 3.17
C GLY A 48 5.05 14.31 2.74
N ILE A 49 6.00 14.10 3.66
CA ILE A 49 7.32 13.52 3.36
C ILE A 49 7.34 12.04 3.73
N ARG A 50 7.84 11.18 2.84
CA ARG A 50 7.98 9.73 3.11
C ARG A 50 8.96 9.50 4.26
N VAL A 51 8.55 8.68 5.23
CA VAL A 51 9.38 8.30 6.38
C VAL A 51 9.60 6.79 6.41
N PRO A 52 10.81 6.32 6.76
CA PRO A 52 11.13 4.89 6.74
C PRO A 52 10.58 4.12 7.94
N ARG A 53 10.23 4.82 9.03
CA ARG A 53 9.71 4.20 10.26
C ARG A 53 8.21 4.38 10.34
N GLN A 54 7.52 3.27 10.50
CA GLN A 54 6.08 3.20 10.66
C GLN A 54 5.65 3.83 11.99
N PRO A 55 4.70 4.79 11.98
CA PRO A 55 3.94 5.17 13.17
C PRO A 55 2.96 4.07 13.58
N ALA A 56 2.57 4.02 14.85
CA ALA A 56 1.42 3.22 15.25
C ALA A 56 0.12 3.89 14.76
N PHE A 57 -0.72 3.12 14.04
CA PHE A 57 -2.06 3.54 13.64
C PHE A 57 -3.08 2.57 14.21
N ASN A 58 -4.30 3.05 14.44
CA ASN A 58 -5.40 2.18 14.83
C ASN A 58 -5.85 1.30 13.64
N GLU A 59 -6.58 0.23 13.95
CA GLU A 59 -7.06 -0.74 12.95
C GLU A 59 -8.01 -0.14 11.91
N LEU A 60 -8.81 0.86 12.30
CA LEU A 60 -9.77 1.53 11.40
C LEU A 60 -9.05 2.31 10.30
N ASN A 61 -7.99 3.04 10.65
CA ASN A 61 -7.17 3.79 9.70
C ASN A 61 -6.49 2.88 8.67
N ILE A 62 -5.99 1.73 9.13
CA ILE A 62 -5.37 0.72 8.25
C ILE A 62 -6.42 0.13 7.32
N THR A 63 -7.59 -0.22 7.85
CA THR A 63 -8.71 -0.75 7.07
C THR A 63 -9.17 0.23 6.01
N GLU A 64 -9.32 1.52 6.37
CA GLU A 64 -9.68 2.58 5.41
C GLU A 64 -8.63 2.75 4.32
N ALA A 65 -7.34 2.71 4.66
CA ALA A 65 -6.26 2.76 3.68
C ALA A 65 -6.33 1.60 2.67
N ILE A 66 -6.60 0.39 3.14
CA ILE A 66 -6.78 -0.80 2.29
C ILE A 66 -8.00 -0.64 1.38
N ILE A 67 -9.13 -0.19 1.92
CA ILE A 67 -10.37 0.03 1.15
C ILE A 67 -10.14 1.09 0.06
N ASN A 68 -9.48 2.20 0.38
CA ASN A 68 -9.20 3.25 -0.59
C ASN A 68 -8.21 2.79 -1.66
N ALA A 69 -7.17 2.03 -1.30
CA ALA A 69 -6.25 1.44 -2.26
C ALA A 69 -6.97 0.48 -3.21
N TYR A 70 -7.93 -0.29 -2.70
CA TYR A 70 -8.81 -1.09 -3.54
C TYR A 70 -9.63 -0.25 -4.52
N LYS A 71 -10.36 0.77 -4.02
CA LYS A 71 -11.16 1.66 -4.87
C LYS A 71 -10.34 2.33 -5.97
N ASN A 72 -9.07 2.62 -5.69
CA ASN A 72 -8.15 3.24 -6.62
C ASN A 72 -7.54 2.26 -7.63
N GLY A 73 -7.73 0.94 -7.49
CA GLY A 73 -7.20 -0.07 -8.42
C GLY A 73 -5.77 -0.54 -8.10
N VAL A 74 -5.28 -0.27 -6.89
CA VAL A 74 -3.94 -0.69 -6.45
C VAL A 74 -3.84 -2.21 -6.38
N PHE A 75 -4.88 -2.88 -5.91
CA PHE A 75 -4.91 -4.34 -5.84
C PHE A 75 -5.40 -4.97 -7.14
N SER A 76 -4.96 -6.19 -7.43
CA SER A 76 -5.53 -6.98 -8.51
C SER A 76 -6.93 -7.47 -8.14
N ARG A 77 -7.69 -7.94 -9.14
CA ARG A 77 -9.02 -8.49 -8.92
C ARG A 77 -8.97 -9.76 -8.07
N GLU A 78 -7.96 -10.60 -8.28
CA GLU A 78 -7.74 -11.85 -7.53
C GLU A 78 -7.47 -11.56 -6.05
N ALA A 79 -6.68 -10.52 -5.74
CA ALA A 79 -6.43 -10.11 -4.36
C ALA A 79 -7.71 -9.61 -3.66
N LEU A 80 -8.60 -8.92 -4.39
CA LEU A 80 -9.91 -8.55 -3.87
C LEU A 80 -10.78 -9.78 -3.58
N GLU A 81 -10.85 -10.71 -4.52
CA GLU A 81 -11.67 -11.92 -4.38
C GLU A 81 -11.21 -12.73 -3.17
N LEU A 82 -9.89 -12.85 -2.97
CA LEU A 82 -9.32 -13.45 -1.77
C LEU A 82 -9.76 -12.73 -0.49
N LEU A 83 -9.68 -11.39 -0.45
CA LEU A 83 -10.10 -10.61 0.71
C LEU A 83 -11.60 -10.79 1.01
N LYS A 84 -12.45 -10.76 -0.01
CA LYS A 84 -13.90 -10.95 0.14
C LYS A 84 -14.23 -12.34 0.69
N ASN A 85 -13.58 -13.38 0.17
CA ASN A 85 -13.80 -14.74 0.65
C ASN A 85 -13.39 -14.89 2.10
N GLY A 86 -12.21 -14.36 2.48
CA GLY A 86 -11.74 -14.42 3.87
C GLY A 86 -12.64 -13.66 4.85
N ILE A 87 -13.29 -12.56 4.45
CA ILE A 87 -14.28 -11.86 5.28
C ILE A 87 -15.54 -12.72 5.44
N ASN A 88 -16.05 -13.29 4.35
CA ASN A 88 -17.25 -14.12 4.37
C ASN A 88 -17.09 -15.43 5.17
N GLU A 89 -15.87 -15.89 5.42
CA GLU A 89 -15.59 -17.08 6.26
C GLU A 89 -15.70 -16.79 7.77
N ILE A 90 -15.67 -15.52 8.17
CA ILE A 90 -15.76 -15.09 9.57
C ILE A 90 -17.23 -14.87 10.00
N GLU A 91 -18.12 -14.59 9.04
CA GLU A 91 -19.57 -14.41 9.23
C GLU A 91 -20.34 -15.73 9.09
#